data_AF-A0A2I3GDV5-F1
#
_entry.id   AF-A0A2I3GDV5-F1
#
_cell.length_a   1.000
_cell.length_b   1.000
_cell.length_c   1.000
_cell.angle_alpha   90.00
_cell.angle_beta   90.00
_cell.angle_gamma   90.00
#
_symmetry.space_group_name_H-M   'P 1'
#
loop_
_entity.id
_entity.type
_entity.pdbx_description
1 polymer ?
#
loop_
_entity_poly.entity_id
_entity_poly.type
_entity_poly.pdbx_seq_one_letter_code
_entity_poly.pdbx_strand_id
1 'polypeptide(L)'
;MPRSSRSPGDPGALLEDVAHNPRPRRIAQRGRNTSRMAEDTSSNMTWFTCFACSLKTQAQQFLFNTCRCKLLCQKLMEKTGILLLCAFGFWMVSIHLPSKMKVWQDDSINGPLQSLRLYQEKVRHHSGEIQDLRGSMNLLIAKLQEMEAMSDEQKMAQKIMKMIHGDYIEKPDFALKSTGASIDFEHTSATYNHEKAHSYWNWIQLWNYAQPPDVILEPNVTPGNCWAFEGDRGQVTIQLAQKVYLSNLTLQHIPKTISLSGSLDTAPKDLVIYGMEGSPKEEVFLGAFQFQPENIIQMFPLQNQPALAFSAVKVKISSNWGNSAFTCLYRVRVHGSVAPPREQPHQNPYPERD
;
A
#
# COMPACT_ATOMS: atom_id res chain seq x y z
N MET A 1 -22.03 -47.43 13.56
CA MET A 1 -21.30 -48.71 13.34
C MET A 1 -20.04 -48.43 12.50
N PRO A 2 -18.97 -49.26 12.55
CA PRO A 2 -17.60 -48.72 12.51
C PRO A 2 -16.58 -49.40 11.56
N ARG A 3 -15.38 -48.79 11.46
CA ARG A 3 -14.11 -49.32 10.87
C ARG A 3 -14.12 -49.43 9.33
N SER A 4 -12.98 -49.46 8.61
CA SER A 4 -11.58 -49.77 8.98
C SER A 4 -10.61 -48.60 8.66
N SER A 5 -9.27 -48.68 8.45
CA SER A 5 -8.36 -49.82 8.25
C SER A 5 -6.96 -49.65 8.91
N ARG A 6 -5.85 -49.68 8.14
CA ARG A 6 -4.46 -49.90 8.56
C ARG A 6 -3.42 -49.37 7.54
N SER A 7 -2.45 -48.60 8.05
CA SER A 7 -0.99 -48.86 8.14
C SER A 7 -0.10 -49.25 6.91
N PRO A 8 1.24 -49.03 7.00
CA PRO A 8 2.14 -48.87 5.83
C PRO A 8 3.26 -49.93 5.68
N GLY A 9 4.19 -49.71 4.73
CA GLY A 9 5.48 -50.40 4.58
C GLY A 9 6.57 -49.53 3.92
N ASP A 10 7.84 -49.82 4.22
CA ASP A 10 9.09 -49.09 3.86
C ASP A 10 9.93 -49.91 2.84
N PRO A 11 11.03 -49.43 2.18
CA PRO A 11 12.32 -49.02 2.80
C PRO A 11 13.02 -47.78 2.14
N GLY A 12 14.10 -47.14 2.62
CA GLY A 12 15.12 -47.43 3.66
C GLY A 12 16.45 -47.95 3.07
N ALA A 13 17.69 -47.58 3.44
CA ALA A 13 18.31 -46.57 4.35
C ALA A 13 19.84 -46.44 3.97
N LEU A 14 20.77 -45.66 4.55
CA LEU A 14 20.77 -44.75 5.72
C LEU A 14 21.48 -43.38 5.39
N LEU A 15 22.78 -43.03 5.59
CA LEU A 15 23.95 -43.62 6.29
C LEU A 15 25.07 -42.56 6.60
N GLU A 16 25.47 -42.48 7.89
CA GLU A 16 26.66 -41.83 8.54
C GLU A 16 26.97 -40.31 8.47
N ASP A 17 27.71 -39.86 9.51
CA ASP A 17 27.61 -38.56 10.19
C ASP A 17 28.96 -37.81 10.40
N VAL A 18 28.91 -36.59 10.95
CA VAL A 18 30.09 -35.75 11.29
C VAL A 18 30.03 -35.23 12.74
N ALA A 19 31.11 -35.39 13.54
CA ALA A 19 31.20 -34.78 14.88
C ALA A 19 32.62 -34.48 15.45
N HIS A 20 32.82 -33.21 15.85
CA HIS A 20 33.54 -32.68 17.05
C HIS A 20 35.08 -32.86 17.33
N ASN A 21 35.76 -31.70 17.50
CA ASN A 21 36.76 -31.21 18.52
C ASN A 21 37.41 -32.15 19.59
N PRO A 22 38.57 -31.84 20.29
CA PRO A 22 39.35 -30.56 20.42
C PRO A 22 40.94 -30.67 20.53
N ARG A 23 41.62 -29.68 21.19
CA ARG A 23 43.10 -29.41 21.41
C ARG A 23 43.79 -30.30 22.50
N PRO A 24 45.11 -30.22 22.96
CA PRO A 24 46.19 -29.15 22.87
C PRO A 24 47.76 -29.47 22.98
N ARG A 25 48.64 -28.40 22.88
CA ARG A 25 49.97 -28.08 23.57
C ARG A 25 51.43 -28.61 23.18
N ARG A 26 52.37 -27.64 22.93
CA ARG A 26 53.78 -27.35 23.48
C ARG A 26 55.18 -27.92 22.96
N ILE A 27 56.19 -26.99 22.82
CA ILE A 27 57.69 -27.03 23.13
C ILE A 27 58.81 -27.31 22.01
N ALA A 28 60.14 -27.02 22.26
CA ALA A 28 61.32 -26.81 21.32
C ALA A 28 62.65 -27.61 21.68
N GLN A 29 63.97 -27.40 21.29
CA GLN A 29 64.85 -26.24 20.89
C GLN A 29 66.17 -26.58 20.03
N ARG A 30 67.44 -26.10 20.33
CA ARG A 30 68.65 -26.00 19.39
C ARG A 30 70.10 -25.86 20.03
N GLY A 31 71.26 -26.23 19.38
CA GLY A 31 72.64 -25.63 19.60
C GLY A 31 73.99 -26.43 19.32
N ARG A 32 75.19 -25.77 19.09
CA ARG A 32 76.66 -26.18 19.31
C ARG A 32 77.82 -25.19 18.84
N ASN A 33 79.13 -25.37 19.24
CA ASN A 33 80.32 -24.40 19.34
C ASN A 33 81.76 -25.07 19.13
N THR A 34 83.07 -24.58 19.11
CA THR A 34 83.96 -23.33 18.97
C THR A 34 85.54 -23.65 18.95
N SER A 35 86.53 -22.74 18.66
CA SER A 35 88.05 -23.01 18.62
C SER A 35 89.11 -21.79 18.75
N ARG A 36 90.43 -21.93 18.37
CA ARG A 36 91.67 -21.00 18.51
C ARG A 36 92.91 -21.47 17.62
N MET A 37 94.18 -20.97 17.54
CA MET A 37 94.97 -19.67 17.43
C MET A 37 96.55 -19.91 17.28
N ALA A 38 97.43 -19.00 16.72
CA ALA A 38 98.95 -19.11 16.65
C ALA A 38 99.80 -17.84 16.17
N GLU A 39 101.15 -17.79 16.41
CA GLU A 39 102.20 -16.68 16.23
C GLU A 39 103.69 -17.27 16.05
N ASP A 40 104.93 -16.71 15.76
CA ASP A 40 105.76 -15.49 15.34
C ASP A 40 107.22 -15.97 14.85
N THR A 41 108.44 -15.38 14.51
CA THR A 41 109.31 -14.10 14.46
C THR A 41 110.36 -14.18 13.24
N SER A 42 111.63 -13.67 12.97
CA SER A 42 112.85 -12.83 13.39
C SER A 42 113.79 -12.51 12.11
N SER A 43 115.06 -12.00 11.93
CA SER A 43 116.35 -11.57 12.65
C SER A 43 117.31 -10.55 11.84
N ASN A 44 118.69 -10.49 11.90
CA ASN A 44 119.58 -9.41 11.25
C ASN A 44 121.19 -9.52 11.06
N MET A 45 121.85 -8.47 10.45
CA MET A 45 123.27 -7.88 10.43
C MET A 45 124.38 -7.96 9.30
N THR A 46 124.11 -8.12 8.00
CA THR A 46 125.04 -7.69 6.90
C THR A 46 124.78 -6.24 6.45
N TRP A 47 124.98 -5.29 7.38
CA TRP A 47 124.16 -4.08 7.49
C TRP A 47 124.29 -3.00 6.39
N PHE A 48 125.39 -2.23 6.28
CA PHE A 48 125.30 -0.85 5.73
C PHE A 48 125.04 -0.68 4.22
N THR A 49 125.60 -1.49 3.34
CA THR A 49 125.27 -1.44 1.90
C THR A 49 123.86 -1.98 1.64
N CYS A 50 123.47 -3.04 2.36
CA CYS A 50 122.08 -3.44 2.48
C CYS A 50 121.21 -2.32 3.07
N PHE A 51 121.69 -1.47 3.97
CA PHE A 51 120.89 -0.41 4.61
C PHE A 51 120.55 0.70 3.60
N ALA A 52 121.47 1.09 2.72
CA ALA A 52 121.18 2.02 1.63
C ALA A 52 120.20 1.42 0.60
N CYS A 53 120.35 0.14 0.27
CA CYS A 53 119.42 -0.57 -0.62
C CYS A 53 118.03 -0.76 0.03
N SER A 54 118.01 -1.19 1.29
CA SER A 54 116.81 -1.43 2.09
C SER A 54 116.08 -0.15 2.45
N LEU A 55 116.74 0.99 2.69
CA LEU A 55 116.05 2.28 2.80
C LEU A 55 115.32 2.62 1.49
N LYS A 56 115.93 2.32 0.34
CA LYS A 56 115.33 2.57 -0.97
C LYS A 56 114.15 1.63 -1.24
N THR A 57 114.29 0.33 -0.97
CA THR A 57 113.19 -0.64 -1.13
C THR A 57 112.11 -0.48 -0.08
N GLN A 58 112.42 -0.18 1.18
CA GLN A 58 111.46 0.09 2.26
C GLN A 58 110.65 1.36 1.99
N ALA A 59 111.30 2.43 1.50
CA ALA A 59 110.60 3.63 1.04
C ALA A 59 109.65 3.31 -0.14
N GLN A 60 110.10 2.52 -1.12
CA GLN A 60 109.23 2.05 -2.21
C GLN A 60 108.08 1.17 -1.70
N GLN A 61 108.32 0.25 -0.75
CA GLN A 61 107.32 -0.64 -0.15
C GLN A 61 106.23 0.18 0.58
N PHE A 62 106.64 1.19 1.35
CA PHE A 62 105.72 2.03 2.14
C PHE A 62 104.90 2.96 1.25
N LEU A 63 105.51 3.53 0.20
CA LEU A 63 104.80 4.31 -0.83
C LEU A 63 103.83 3.44 -1.64
N PHE A 64 104.22 2.22 -2.00
CA PHE A 64 103.35 1.31 -2.75
C PHE A 64 102.14 0.85 -1.91
N ASN A 65 102.35 0.50 -0.64
CA ASN A 65 101.28 0.11 0.28
C ASN A 65 100.31 1.27 0.56
N THR A 66 100.80 2.49 0.84
CA THR A 66 99.93 3.66 1.08
C THR A 66 99.15 4.05 -0.18
N CYS A 67 99.76 3.98 -1.37
CA CYS A 67 99.09 4.28 -2.64
C CYS A 67 98.04 3.20 -3.03
N ARG A 68 98.39 1.91 -2.92
CA ARG A 68 97.45 0.79 -3.12
C ARG A 68 96.27 0.85 -2.15
N CYS A 69 96.52 1.18 -0.88
CA CYS A 69 95.47 1.32 0.14
C CYS A 69 94.52 2.48 -0.18
N LYS A 70 95.04 3.67 -0.55
CA LYS A 70 94.19 4.79 -1.01
C LYS A 70 93.31 4.40 -2.22
N LEU A 71 93.87 3.72 -3.22
CA LEU A 71 93.13 3.31 -4.42
C LEU A 71 92.05 2.24 -4.12
N LEU A 72 92.32 1.32 -3.18
CA LEU A 72 91.34 0.34 -2.70
C LEU A 72 90.22 1.01 -1.90
N CYS A 73 90.55 1.89 -0.95
CA CYS A 73 89.55 2.65 -0.20
C CYS A 73 88.71 3.55 -1.12
N GLN A 74 89.30 4.18 -2.13
CA GLN A 74 88.57 4.98 -3.12
C GLN A 74 87.55 4.12 -3.89
N LYS A 75 87.96 2.95 -4.41
CA LYS A 75 87.02 2.04 -5.10
C LYS A 75 85.98 1.41 -4.17
N LEU A 76 86.32 1.14 -2.91
CA LEU A 76 85.35 0.65 -1.92
C LEU A 76 84.29 1.72 -1.62
N MET A 77 84.69 2.96 -1.36
CA MET A 77 83.78 4.10 -1.14
C MET A 77 82.90 4.39 -2.36
N GLU A 78 83.45 4.27 -3.58
CA GLU A 78 82.70 4.37 -4.83
C GLU A 78 81.60 3.29 -4.91
N LYS A 79 81.94 2.02 -4.62
CA LYS A 79 80.97 0.91 -4.71
C LYS A 79 79.96 0.88 -3.57
N THR A 80 80.32 1.27 -2.33
CA THR A 80 79.35 1.41 -1.24
C THR A 80 78.44 2.61 -1.43
N GLY A 81 78.94 3.72 -1.97
CA GLY A 81 78.13 4.88 -2.35
C GLY A 81 77.08 4.53 -3.42
N ILE A 82 77.47 3.80 -4.46
CA ILE A 82 76.53 3.29 -5.48
C ILE A 82 75.50 2.33 -4.85
N LEU A 83 75.92 1.42 -3.96
CA LEU A 83 75.00 0.48 -3.30
C LEU A 83 73.94 1.21 -2.46
N LEU A 84 74.33 2.25 -1.71
CA LEU A 84 73.42 3.08 -0.93
C LEU A 84 72.49 3.91 -1.82
N LEU A 85 72.97 4.47 -2.95
CA LEU A 85 72.14 5.16 -3.93
C LEU A 85 71.10 4.22 -4.57
N CYS A 86 71.49 2.99 -4.93
CA CYS A 86 70.57 1.98 -5.45
C CYS A 86 69.53 1.56 -4.39
N ALA A 87 69.94 1.38 -3.14
CA ALA A 87 69.03 1.04 -2.04
C ALA A 87 68.02 2.18 -1.75
N PHE A 88 68.49 3.44 -1.72
CA PHE A 88 67.63 4.60 -1.56
C PHE A 88 66.69 4.80 -2.76
N GLY A 89 67.18 4.62 -3.99
CA GLY A 89 66.37 4.63 -5.20
C GLY A 89 65.28 3.56 -5.18
N PHE A 90 65.60 2.33 -4.77
CA PHE A 90 64.62 1.25 -4.61
C PHE A 90 63.60 1.54 -3.50
N TRP A 91 64.02 2.16 -2.38
CA TRP A 91 63.13 2.56 -1.30
C TRP A 91 62.17 3.69 -1.72
N MET A 92 62.69 4.71 -2.42
CA MET A 92 61.88 5.78 -3.01
C MET A 92 60.89 5.24 -4.04
N VAL A 93 61.32 4.34 -4.95
CA VAL A 93 60.41 3.65 -5.88
C VAL A 93 59.38 2.82 -5.12
N SER A 94 59.75 2.12 -4.04
CA SER A 94 58.81 1.32 -3.24
C SER A 94 57.78 2.16 -2.48
N ILE A 95 58.09 3.42 -2.16
CA ILE A 95 57.17 4.38 -1.53
C ILE A 95 56.30 5.09 -2.57
N HIS A 96 56.85 5.40 -3.75
CA HIS A 96 56.14 6.10 -4.82
C HIS A 96 55.40 5.18 -5.81
N LEU A 97 55.60 3.86 -5.74
CA LEU A 97 54.79 2.89 -6.50
C LEU A 97 53.42 2.73 -5.81
N PRO A 98 52.31 3.19 -6.42
CA PRO A 98 51.02 3.22 -5.74
C PRO A 98 50.49 1.80 -5.54
N SER A 99 50.49 1.34 -4.28
CA SER A 99 50.00 0.00 -3.87
C SER A 99 48.49 -0.23 -4.09
N LYS A 100 47.79 0.77 -4.66
CA LYS A 100 46.50 0.61 -5.31
C LYS A 100 46.60 1.08 -6.76
N MET A 101 46.82 0.13 -7.66
CA MET A 101 46.41 0.26 -9.05
C MET A 101 44.88 0.32 -9.10
N LYS A 102 44.32 1.50 -8.79
CA LYS A 102 42.97 1.82 -9.26
C LYS A 102 43.03 1.80 -10.78
N VAL A 103 42.45 0.76 -11.38
CA VAL A 103 41.99 0.81 -12.76
C VAL A 103 41.19 2.11 -12.90
N TRP A 104 41.43 2.87 -13.97
CA TRP A 104 40.62 4.04 -14.31
C TRP A 104 39.26 3.58 -14.84
N GLN A 105 38.44 3.06 -13.92
CA GLN A 105 37.00 2.92 -14.09
C GLN A 105 36.44 4.33 -14.05
N ASP A 106 36.37 4.98 -15.22
CA ASP A 106 35.95 6.36 -15.35
C ASP A 106 34.50 6.53 -14.87
N ASP A 107 34.30 7.23 -13.75
CA ASP A 107 32.99 7.48 -13.17
C ASP A 107 32.07 8.31 -14.10
N SER A 108 32.65 8.98 -15.10
CA SER A 108 31.94 9.58 -16.24
C SER A 108 31.01 8.58 -16.96
N ILE A 109 31.41 7.30 -17.04
CA ILE A 109 30.61 6.25 -17.71
C ILE A 109 29.48 5.75 -16.80
N ASN A 110 29.65 5.78 -15.47
CA ASN A 110 28.68 5.24 -14.52
C ASN A 110 27.36 6.02 -14.49
N GLY A 111 27.39 7.36 -14.54
CA GLY A 111 26.19 8.20 -14.55
C GLY A 111 25.23 7.97 -15.75
N PRO A 112 25.73 8.00 -16.99
CA PRO A 112 24.97 7.62 -18.19
C PRO A 112 24.44 6.20 -18.13
N LEU A 113 25.23 5.22 -17.67
CA LEU A 113 24.79 3.82 -17.55
C LEU A 113 23.70 3.63 -16.48
N GLN A 114 23.79 4.34 -15.36
CA GLN A 114 22.82 4.25 -14.27
C GLN A 114 21.49 4.93 -14.63
N SER A 115 21.53 6.07 -15.33
CA SER A 115 20.33 6.69 -15.91
C SER A 115 19.72 5.85 -17.03
N LEU A 116 20.52 5.19 -17.88
CA LEU A 116 20.03 4.22 -18.88
C LEU A 116 19.32 3.02 -18.23
N ARG A 117 19.89 2.46 -17.14
CA ARG A 117 19.23 1.39 -16.37
C ARG A 117 17.90 1.86 -15.78
N LEU A 118 17.87 3.03 -15.14
CA LEU A 118 16.66 3.58 -14.53
C LEU A 118 15.57 3.91 -15.59
N TYR A 119 15.98 4.33 -16.79
CA TYR A 119 15.08 4.50 -17.93
C TYR A 119 14.56 3.15 -18.45
N GLN A 120 15.42 2.13 -18.57
CA GLN A 120 15.02 0.76 -18.92
C GLN A 120 14.06 0.15 -17.88
N GLU A 121 14.28 0.40 -16.58
CA GLU A 121 13.39 -0.02 -15.50
C GLU A 121 12.00 0.60 -15.65
N LYS A 122 11.94 1.92 -15.86
CA LYS A 122 10.67 2.64 -16.10
C LYS A 122 9.97 2.17 -17.38
N VAL A 123 10.71 1.94 -18.47
CA VAL A 123 10.16 1.41 -19.72
C VAL A 123 9.62 0.00 -19.54
N ARG A 124 10.28 -0.87 -18.76
CA ARG A 124 9.75 -2.20 -18.41
C ARG A 124 8.47 -2.09 -17.57
N HIS A 125 8.45 -1.23 -16.57
CA HIS A 125 7.28 -1.00 -15.71
C HIS A 125 6.06 -0.56 -16.54
N HIS A 126 6.21 0.52 -17.31
CA HIS A 126 5.16 1.02 -18.20
C HIS A 126 4.76 -0.01 -19.26
N SER A 127 5.70 -0.80 -19.80
CA SER A 127 5.38 -1.88 -20.73
C SER A 127 4.56 -3.00 -20.09
N GLY A 128 4.76 -3.29 -18.80
CA GLY A 128 3.94 -4.21 -18.03
C GLY A 128 2.53 -3.66 -17.84
N GLU A 129 2.40 -2.43 -17.34
CA GLU A 129 1.11 -1.74 -17.17
C GLU A 129 0.31 -1.65 -18.47
N ILE A 130 0.96 -1.33 -19.59
CA ILE A 130 0.35 -1.31 -20.92
C ILE A 130 -0.08 -2.72 -21.36
N GLN A 131 0.67 -3.76 -21.03
CA GLN A 131 0.35 -5.14 -21.38
C GLN A 131 -0.83 -5.69 -20.54
N ASP A 132 -0.89 -5.38 -19.25
CA ASP A 132 -2.00 -5.73 -18.35
C ASP A 132 -3.28 -4.95 -18.70
N LEU A 133 -3.16 -3.67 -19.03
CA LEU A 133 -4.27 -2.85 -19.54
C LEU A 133 -4.78 -3.39 -20.88
N ARG A 134 -3.88 -3.85 -21.77
CA ARG A 134 -4.24 -4.49 -23.03
C ARG A 134 -4.91 -5.85 -22.82
N GLY A 135 -4.46 -6.64 -21.84
CA GLY A 135 -5.13 -7.88 -21.42
C GLY A 135 -6.55 -7.61 -20.92
N SER A 136 -6.70 -6.58 -20.07
CA SER A 136 -7.99 -6.13 -19.54
C SER A 136 -8.93 -5.62 -20.64
N MET A 137 -8.40 -4.85 -21.61
CA MET A 137 -9.15 -4.37 -22.77
C MET A 137 -9.60 -5.52 -23.67
N ASN A 138 -8.74 -6.50 -23.94
CA ASN A 138 -9.09 -7.69 -24.72
C ASN A 138 -10.18 -8.52 -24.02
N LEU A 139 -10.12 -8.65 -22.69
CA LEU A 139 -11.16 -9.32 -21.88
C LEU A 139 -12.50 -8.56 -21.94
N LEU A 140 -12.48 -7.23 -21.91
CA LEU A 140 -13.67 -6.40 -22.09
C LEU A 140 -14.26 -6.53 -23.50
N ILE A 141 -13.42 -6.56 -24.54
CA ILE A 141 -13.87 -6.80 -25.93
C ILE A 141 -14.53 -8.17 -26.06
N ALA A 142 -13.92 -9.22 -25.51
CA ALA A 142 -14.50 -10.57 -25.52
C ALA A 142 -15.85 -10.62 -24.80
N LYS A 143 -15.99 -9.94 -23.64
CA LYS A 143 -17.28 -9.83 -22.94
C LYS A 143 -18.32 -8.99 -23.68
N LEU A 144 -17.92 -7.95 -24.40
CA LEU A 144 -18.83 -7.19 -25.25
C LEU A 144 -19.34 -8.03 -26.41
N GLN A 145 -18.48 -8.82 -27.06
CA GLN A 145 -18.87 -9.77 -28.10
C GLN A 145 -19.78 -10.89 -27.56
N GLU A 146 -19.50 -11.40 -26.36
CA GLU A 146 -20.38 -12.35 -25.64
C GLU A 146 -21.76 -11.74 -25.34
N MET A 147 -21.81 -10.49 -24.87
CA MET A 147 -23.06 -9.75 -24.63
C MET A 147 -23.82 -9.38 -25.92
N GLU A 148 -23.12 -9.13 -27.02
CA GLU A 148 -23.72 -8.78 -28.32
C GLU A 148 -24.36 -10.01 -28.97
N ALA A 149 -23.63 -11.14 -29.01
CA ALA A 149 -24.07 -12.43 -29.54
C ALA A 149 -25.13 -13.15 -28.68
N MET A 150 -25.40 -12.65 -27.48
CA MET A 150 -26.39 -13.18 -26.55
C MET A 150 -27.83 -13.04 -27.09
N SER A 151 -28.70 -14.04 -26.88
CA SER A 151 -30.12 -13.96 -27.25
C SER A 151 -30.82 -12.82 -26.49
N ASP A 152 -31.85 -12.20 -27.07
CA ASP A 152 -32.62 -11.16 -26.39
C ASP A 152 -33.35 -11.68 -25.13
N GLU A 153 -33.72 -12.97 -25.10
CA GLU A 153 -34.20 -13.64 -23.89
C GLU A 153 -33.14 -13.72 -22.80
N GLN A 154 -31.88 -14.01 -23.18
CA GLN A 154 -30.75 -14.08 -22.26
C GLN A 154 -30.32 -12.68 -21.79
N LYS A 155 -30.34 -11.67 -22.67
CA LYS A 155 -30.18 -10.25 -22.32
C LYS A 155 -31.27 -9.80 -21.34
N MET A 156 -32.52 -10.21 -21.56
CA MET A 156 -33.63 -9.96 -20.63
C MET A 156 -33.41 -10.68 -19.29
N ALA A 157 -33.00 -11.95 -19.29
CA ALA A 157 -32.72 -12.72 -18.07
C ALA A 157 -31.54 -12.13 -17.28
N GLN A 158 -30.45 -11.72 -17.94
CA GLN A 158 -29.33 -11.02 -17.28
C GLN A 158 -29.76 -9.66 -16.74
N LYS A 159 -30.59 -8.90 -17.49
CA LYS A 159 -31.18 -7.66 -16.99
C LYS A 159 -32.01 -7.92 -15.73
N ILE A 160 -32.92 -8.90 -15.75
CA ILE A 160 -33.73 -9.31 -14.60
C ILE A 160 -32.85 -9.71 -13.41
N MET A 161 -31.81 -10.52 -13.64
CA MET A 161 -30.87 -10.90 -12.58
C MET A 161 -30.13 -9.69 -12.01
N LYS A 162 -29.71 -8.72 -12.83
CA LYS A 162 -29.16 -7.43 -12.36
C LYS A 162 -30.18 -6.64 -11.53
N MET A 163 -31.45 -6.59 -11.95
CA MET A 163 -32.53 -5.93 -11.18
C MET A 163 -32.74 -6.59 -9.81
N ILE A 164 -32.58 -7.92 -9.73
CA ILE A 164 -32.75 -8.71 -8.50
C ILE A 164 -31.55 -8.60 -7.55
N HIS A 165 -30.31 -8.62 -8.06
CA HIS A 165 -29.11 -8.85 -7.24
C HIS A 165 -28.54 -7.59 -6.56
N GLY A 166 -28.92 -6.39 -6.99
CA GLY A 166 -28.47 -5.17 -6.33
C GLY A 166 -28.93 -3.91 -7.04
N ASP A 167 -29.79 -3.15 -6.37
CA ASP A 167 -30.17 -1.78 -6.71
C ASP A 167 -30.43 -1.52 -8.21
N TYR A 168 -31.59 -1.99 -8.69
CA TYR A 168 -32.19 -1.63 -9.99
C TYR A 168 -32.26 -0.11 -10.26
N ILE A 169 -32.13 0.70 -9.22
CA ILE A 169 -32.05 2.15 -9.31
C ILE A 169 -30.64 2.55 -9.76
N GLU A 170 -30.50 2.82 -11.06
CA GLU A 170 -29.27 3.32 -11.69
C GLU A 170 -29.02 4.82 -11.37
N LYS A 171 -29.13 5.19 -10.09
CA LYS A 171 -28.90 6.53 -9.53
C LYS A 171 -28.10 6.42 -8.21
N PRO A 172 -27.11 7.30 -7.96
CA PRO A 172 -26.36 7.32 -6.70
C PRO A 172 -27.28 7.61 -5.51
N ASP A 173 -26.98 7.00 -4.36
CA ASP A 173 -27.73 7.13 -3.11
C ASP A 173 -26.94 8.00 -2.10
N PHE A 174 -27.32 9.27 -2.00
CA PHE A 174 -26.70 10.26 -1.10
C PHE A 174 -27.18 10.15 0.35
N ALA A 175 -28.14 9.24 0.63
CA ALA A 175 -28.60 8.90 1.97
C ALA A 175 -27.99 7.59 2.51
N LEU A 176 -27.10 6.93 1.76
CA LEU A 176 -26.49 5.66 2.17
C LEU A 176 -25.49 5.87 3.34
N LYS A 177 -25.71 5.18 4.46
CA LYS A 177 -24.90 5.33 5.69
C LYS A 177 -23.39 5.12 5.44
N SER A 178 -23.05 4.14 4.61
CA SER A 178 -21.66 3.80 4.28
C SER A 178 -20.95 4.80 3.36
N THR A 179 -21.66 5.78 2.78
CA THR A 179 -21.03 6.91 2.05
C THR A 179 -20.87 8.16 2.91
N GLY A 180 -21.33 8.15 4.18
CA GLY A 180 -21.21 9.25 5.12
C GLY A 180 -22.52 9.96 5.47
N ALA A 181 -23.67 9.48 4.98
CA ALA A 181 -24.97 9.98 5.40
C ALA A 181 -25.28 9.58 6.86
N SER A 182 -26.07 10.41 7.56
CA SER A 182 -26.41 10.22 8.97
C SER A 182 -27.78 10.82 9.31
N ILE A 183 -28.34 10.46 10.47
CA ILE A 183 -29.60 11.02 10.95
C ILE A 183 -29.35 12.25 11.83
N ASP A 184 -30.12 13.31 11.61
CA ASP A 184 -30.28 14.42 12.53
C ASP A 184 -31.34 14.03 13.57
N PHE A 185 -30.86 13.59 14.74
CA PHE A 185 -31.70 13.11 15.85
C PHE A 185 -32.52 14.22 16.52
N GLU A 186 -32.12 15.49 16.42
CA GLU A 186 -32.88 16.61 16.99
C GLU A 186 -34.15 16.90 16.19
N HIS A 187 -34.09 16.68 14.87
CA HIS A 187 -35.19 16.94 13.93
C HIS A 187 -35.91 15.67 13.45
N THR A 188 -35.72 14.54 14.14
CA THR A 188 -36.33 13.23 13.85
C THR A 188 -37.24 12.79 15.00
N SER A 189 -38.33 12.09 14.69
CA SER A 189 -39.26 11.56 15.69
C SER A 189 -38.57 10.56 16.64
N ALA A 190 -39.08 10.45 17.87
CA ALA A 190 -38.64 9.41 18.78
C ALA A 190 -38.91 8.01 18.20
N THR A 191 -37.96 7.09 18.34
CA THR A 191 -38.16 5.67 18.03
C THR A 191 -39.25 5.10 18.92
N TYR A 192 -40.20 4.40 18.31
CA TYR A 192 -41.25 3.66 19.02
C TYR A 192 -40.61 2.58 19.90
N ASN A 193 -40.69 2.78 21.21
CA ASN A 193 -40.30 1.80 22.20
C ASN A 193 -41.57 1.20 22.81
N HIS A 194 -41.89 -0.04 22.46
CA HIS A 194 -43.00 -0.74 23.10
C HIS A 194 -42.57 -1.13 24.52
N GLU A 195 -43.06 -0.39 25.52
CA GLU A 195 -43.02 -0.84 26.91
C GLU A 195 -43.56 -2.27 27.03
N LYS A 196 -43.02 -3.04 27.99
CA LYS A 196 -43.41 -4.43 28.33
C LYS A 196 -42.68 -5.56 27.59
N ALA A 197 -41.42 -5.34 27.20
CA ALA A 197 -40.40 -6.38 27.39
C ALA A 197 -40.08 -6.54 28.90
N HIS A 198 -41.07 -6.89 29.73
CA HIS A 198 -40.89 -7.08 31.18
C HIS A 198 -40.08 -8.35 31.47
N SER A 199 -38.75 -8.22 31.45
CA SER A 199 -37.90 -9.11 32.22
C SER A 199 -38.28 -8.98 33.69
N TYR A 200 -38.69 -10.08 34.33
CA TYR A 200 -38.90 -10.14 35.78
C TYR A 200 -37.62 -9.84 36.58
N TRP A 201 -36.46 -9.81 35.92
CA TRP A 201 -35.16 -9.48 36.49
C TRP A 201 -34.77 -8.05 36.09
N ASN A 202 -35.25 -7.11 36.91
CA ASN A 202 -35.17 -5.65 36.71
C ASN A 202 -33.74 -5.06 36.83
N TRP A 203 -32.70 -5.87 36.63
CA TRP A 203 -31.27 -5.51 36.67
C TRP A 203 -30.53 -5.84 35.35
N ILE A 204 -31.22 -6.45 34.37
CA ILE A 204 -30.69 -6.81 33.05
C ILE A 204 -31.58 -6.17 31.98
N GLN A 205 -31.57 -4.84 31.91
CA GLN A 205 -32.32 -4.04 30.91
C GLN A 205 -31.51 -3.90 29.60
N LEU A 206 -31.07 -5.04 29.06
CA LEU A 206 -29.97 -5.10 28.08
C LEU A 206 -30.41 -5.24 26.61
N TRP A 207 -31.71 -5.35 26.32
CA TRP A 207 -32.23 -5.65 24.97
C TRP A 207 -33.46 -4.80 24.62
N ASN A 208 -33.24 -3.55 24.24
CA ASN A 208 -34.24 -2.79 23.49
C ASN A 208 -34.26 -3.34 22.06
N TYR A 209 -35.33 -4.00 21.64
CA TYR A 209 -35.48 -4.59 20.30
C TYR A 209 -35.86 -3.57 19.21
N ALA A 210 -36.02 -2.30 19.56
CA ALA A 210 -36.39 -1.23 18.63
C ALA A 210 -35.16 -0.73 17.85
N GLN A 211 -35.26 -0.69 16.52
CA GLN A 211 -34.16 -0.24 15.65
C GLN A 211 -33.96 1.28 15.74
N PRO A 212 -32.71 1.78 15.68
CA PRO A 212 -32.45 3.21 15.58
C PRO A 212 -32.86 3.77 14.21
N PRO A 213 -33.14 5.08 14.08
CA PRO A 213 -33.43 5.75 12.82
C PRO A 213 -32.42 5.45 11.70
N ASP A 214 -31.14 5.29 12.04
CA ASP A 214 -30.06 5.01 11.08
C ASP A 214 -30.29 3.77 10.21
N VAL A 215 -31.11 2.80 10.63
CA VAL A 215 -31.35 1.56 9.86
C VAL A 215 -31.94 1.87 8.48
N ILE A 216 -32.67 2.98 8.33
CA ILE A 216 -33.26 3.39 7.04
C ILE A 216 -32.23 3.82 6.00
N LEU A 217 -31.00 4.06 6.45
CA LEU A 217 -29.85 4.45 5.62
C LEU A 217 -28.98 3.23 5.25
N GLU A 218 -29.35 2.03 5.69
CA GLU A 218 -28.63 0.78 5.44
C GLU A 218 -29.30 -0.05 4.33
N PRO A 219 -28.56 -0.92 3.60
CA PRO A 219 -29.13 -1.70 2.50
C PRO A 219 -30.00 -2.89 2.95
N ASN A 220 -30.06 -3.18 4.26
CA ASN A 220 -30.71 -4.37 4.81
C ASN A 220 -32.20 -4.14 5.06
N VAL A 221 -33.05 -4.85 4.33
CA VAL A 221 -34.52 -4.69 4.35
C VAL A 221 -35.26 -5.99 4.74
N THR A 222 -34.64 -6.86 5.53
CA THR A 222 -35.34 -8.05 6.07
C THR A 222 -36.39 -7.66 7.12
N PRO A 223 -37.49 -8.43 7.30
CA PRO A 223 -38.50 -8.16 8.31
C PRO A 223 -37.89 -7.88 9.70
N GLY A 224 -38.33 -6.80 10.35
CA GLY A 224 -37.80 -6.33 11.64
C GLY A 224 -36.58 -5.41 11.58
N ASN A 225 -35.92 -5.27 10.41
CA ASN A 225 -34.94 -4.22 10.16
C ASN A 225 -35.63 -3.00 9.52
N CYS A 226 -36.46 -2.33 10.32
CA CYS A 226 -37.09 -1.06 9.99
C CYS A 226 -37.15 -0.16 11.22
N TRP A 227 -37.02 1.15 11.02
CA TRP A 227 -37.19 2.13 12.10
C TRP A 227 -38.69 2.36 12.31
N ALA A 228 -39.17 2.14 13.54
CA ALA A 228 -40.54 2.42 13.92
C ALA A 228 -40.64 3.75 14.67
N PHE A 229 -41.68 4.54 14.39
CA PHE A 229 -42.11 5.69 15.21
C PHE A 229 -43.59 5.53 15.61
N GLU A 230 -43.98 6.17 16.71
CA GLU A 230 -45.31 6.01 17.31
C GLU A 230 -46.43 6.62 16.44
N GLY A 231 -47.55 5.91 16.32
CA GLY A 231 -48.73 6.34 15.55
C GLY A 231 -48.54 6.38 14.03
N ASP A 232 -49.37 7.19 13.36
CA ASP A 232 -49.45 7.36 11.90
C ASP A 232 -48.59 8.53 11.37
N ARG A 233 -48.01 9.35 12.25
CA ARG A 233 -47.37 10.63 11.93
C ARG A 233 -45.99 10.73 12.55
N GLY A 234 -45.00 11.05 11.72
CA GLY A 234 -43.62 11.17 12.14
C GLY A 234 -42.77 11.89 11.10
N GLN A 235 -41.53 12.18 11.46
CA GLN A 235 -40.57 12.80 10.55
C GLN A 235 -39.18 12.24 10.78
N VAL A 236 -38.38 12.20 9.72
CA VAL A 236 -36.95 11.90 9.79
C VAL A 236 -36.17 12.91 8.97
N THR A 237 -35.07 13.41 9.56
CA THR A 237 -34.17 14.36 8.91
C THR A 237 -32.85 13.67 8.64
N ILE A 238 -32.54 13.47 7.36
CA ILE A 238 -31.36 12.76 6.87
C ILE A 238 -30.33 13.79 6.42
N GLN A 239 -29.18 13.82 7.10
CA GLN A 239 -27.99 14.55 6.69
C GLN A 239 -27.32 13.75 5.57
N LEU A 240 -27.18 14.35 4.39
CA LEU A 240 -26.67 13.66 3.21
C LEU A 240 -25.14 13.56 3.26
N ALA A 241 -24.58 12.53 2.62
CA ALA A 241 -23.13 12.34 2.52
C ALA A 241 -22.38 13.55 1.92
N GLN A 242 -23.08 14.36 1.12
CA GLN A 242 -22.61 15.63 0.57
C GLN A 242 -23.80 16.49 0.12
N LYS A 243 -23.55 17.80 -0.06
CA LYS A 243 -24.55 18.75 -0.58
C LYS A 243 -24.87 18.46 -2.05
N VAL A 244 -26.16 18.35 -2.40
CA VAL A 244 -26.63 17.96 -3.75
C VAL A 244 -27.90 18.67 -4.20
N TYR A 245 -28.04 18.89 -5.50
CA TYR A 245 -29.29 19.29 -6.15
C TYR A 245 -30.21 18.07 -6.25
N LEU A 246 -31.32 18.12 -5.53
CA LEU A 246 -32.20 16.97 -5.32
C LEU A 246 -33.13 16.75 -6.52
N SER A 247 -33.35 15.48 -6.89
CA SER A 247 -34.15 15.12 -8.08
C SER A 247 -35.21 14.05 -7.82
N ASN A 248 -34.89 13.03 -7.02
CA ASN A 248 -35.79 11.91 -6.72
C ASN A 248 -35.51 11.39 -5.30
N LEU A 249 -36.55 10.94 -4.61
CA LEU A 249 -36.43 10.14 -3.39
C LEU A 249 -36.99 8.75 -3.66
N THR A 250 -36.30 7.69 -3.22
CA THR A 250 -36.84 6.33 -3.25
C THR A 250 -37.21 5.89 -1.84
N LEU A 251 -38.39 5.29 -1.70
CA LEU A 251 -38.79 4.57 -0.51
C LEU A 251 -38.93 3.07 -0.82
N GLN A 252 -38.48 2.23 0.11
CA GLN A 252 -38.56 0.78 0.04
C GLN A 252 -39.23 0.22 1.30
N HIS A 253 -40.07 -0.81 1.13
CA HIS A 253 -40.78 -1.53 2.19
C HIS A 253 -40.82 -3.04 1.87
N ILE A 254 -41.03 -3.90 2.86
CA ILE A 254 -41.21 -5.34 2.62
C ILE A 254 -42.53 -5.64 1.87
N PRO A 255 -42.57 -6.66 0.99
CA PRO A 255 -43.81 -7.18 0.44
C PRO A 255 -44.63 -7.95 1.48
N LYS A 256 -45.95 -8.00 1.28
CA LYS A 256 -46.91 -8.73 2.13
C LYS A 256 -46.52 -10.19 2.38
N THR A 257 -45.89 -10.83 1.39
CA THR A 257 -45.48 -12.25 1.40
C THR A 257 -44.40 -12.60 2.43
N ILE A 258 -43.66 -11.61 2.95
CA ILE A 258 -42.65 -11.81 4.02
C ILE A 258 -43.00 -11.06 5.31
N SER A 259 -44.19 -10.45 5.38
CA SER A 259 -44.67 -9.78 6.59
C SER A 259 -45.16 -10.79 7.62
N LEU A 260 -44.60 -10.76 8.83
CA LEU A 260 -44.94 -11.71 9.91
C LEU A 260 -46.40 -11.61 10.38
N SER A 261 -47.03 -10.45 10.21
CA SER A 261 -48.46 -10.23 10.48
C SER A 261 -49.36 -10.57 9.28
N GLY A 262 -48.80 -10.86 8.10
CA GLY A 262 -49.54 -10.98 6.84
C GLY A 262 -50.16 -9.65 6.36
N SER A 263 -49.81 -8.52 6.97
CA SER A 263 -50.37 -7.19 6.69
C SER A 263 -49.29 -6.18 6.26
N LEU A 264 -49.74 -5.02 5.77
CA LEU A 264 -48.91 -3.89 5.33
C LEU A 264 -49.40 -2.55 5.94
N ASP A 265 -50.23 -2.62 6.97
CA ASP A 265 -50.84 -1.50 7.70
C ASP A 265 -49.83 -0.57 8.38
N THR A 266 -48.67 -1.11 8.74
CA THR A 266 -47.53 -0.37 9.31
C THR A 266 -46.69 0.39 8.28
N ALA A 267 -46.95 0.21 6.97
CA ALA A 267 -46.24 0.96 5.94
C ALA A 267 -46.66 2.44 5.96
N PRO A 268 -45.74 3.39 5.73
CA PRO A 268 -46.10 4.79 5.55
C PRO A 268 -46.96 4.97 4.30
N LYS A 269 -47.84 5.97 4.31
CA LYS A 269 -48.77 6.24 3.23
C LYS A 269 -48.54 7.63 2.64
N ASP A 270 -49.11 8.67 3.23
CA ASP A 270 -49.01 10.04 2.72
C ASP A 270 -47.71 10.67 3.25
N LEU A 271 -46.84 11.13 2.35
CA LEU A 271 -45.50 11.62 2.68
C LEU A 271 -45.18 12.95 2.00
N VAL A 272 -44.48 13.83 2.72
CA VAL A 272 -44.05 15.15 2.24
C VAL A 272 -42.54 15.27 2.39
N ILE A 273 -41.88 15.81 1.37
CA ILE A 273 -40.42 15.89 1.27
C ILE A 273 -40.00 17.36 1.27
N TYR A 274 -39.06 17.70 2.14
CA TYR A 274 -38.44 19.02 2.23
C TYR A 274 -36.92 18.91 2.08
N GLY A 275 -36.33 19.87 1.38
CA GLY A 275 -34.89 20.12 1.39
C GLY A 275 -34.54 21.04 2.55
N MET A 276 -33.46 20.70 3.27
CA MET A 276 -32.95 21.47 4.39
C MET A 276 -31.60 22.08 4.01
N GLU A 277 -31.45 23.39 4.23
CA GLU A 277 -30.19 24.11 3.99
C GLU A 277 -30.08 25.32 4.93
N GLY A 278 -28.86 25.80 5.19
CA GLY A 278 -28.61 26.99 6.00
C GLY A 278 -28.59 26.75 7.52
N SER A 279 -28.45 27.86 8.27
CA SER A 279 -28.52 27.91 9.73
C SER A 279 -29.23 29.22 10.14
N PRO A 280 -30.44 29.18 10.75
CA PRO A 280 -31.26 27.98 10.99
C PRO A 280 -31.61 27.24 9.69
N LYS A 281 -31.90 25.93 9.79
CA LYS A 281 -32.22 25.09 8.62
C LYS A 281 -33.59 25.48 8.06
N GLU A 282 -33.61 26.08 6.87
CA GLU A 282 -34.85 26.45 6.18
C GLU A 282 -35.52 25.22 5.53
N GLU A 283 -36.85 25.11 5.62
CA GLU A 283 -37.64 24.01 5.06
C GLU A 283 -38.17 24.36 3.67
N VAL A 284 -37.48 23.94 2.60
CA VAL A 284 -37.94 24.14 1.23
C VAL A 284 -38.76 22.93 0.78
N PHE A 285 -40.06 23.12 0.51
CA PHE A 285 -40.95 22.07 0.00
C PHE A 285 -40.49 21.55 -1.38
N LEU A 286 -40.30 20.24 -1.50
CA LEU A 286 -39.87 19.56 -2.74
C LEU A 286 -40.97 18.67 -3.35
N GLY A 287 -41.97 18.26 -2.57
CA GLY A 287 -43.17 17.60 -3.09
C GLY A 287 -43.95 16.81 -2.04
N ALA A 288 -45.19 16.45 -2.38
CA ALA A 288 -46.05 15.56 -1.60
C ALA A 288 -46.50 14.35 -2.45
N PHE A 289 -46.47 13.16 -1.85
CA PHE A 289 -46.65 11.87 -2.53
C PHE A 289 -47.41 10.87 -1.65
N GLN A 290 -47.83 9.75 -2.24
CA GLN A 290 -48.44 8.62 -1.52
C GLN A 290 -47.75 7.30 -1.93
N PHE A 291 -47.31 6.53 -0.95
CA PHE A 291 -46.66 5.22 -1.14
C PHE A 291 -47.69 4.08 -1.14
N GLN A 292 -47.72 3.28 -2.22
CA GLN A 292 -48.63 2.12 -2.38
C GLN A 292 -47.90 0.83 -1.98
N PRO A 293 -48.24 0.17 -0.86
CA PRO A 293 -47.36 -0.80 -0.21
C PRO A 293 -47.28 -2.16 -0.93
N GLU A 294 -48.09 -2.37 -1.95
CA GLU A 294 -47.97 -3.46 -2.93
C GLU A 294 -46.64 -3.38 -3.70
N ASN A 295 -46.09 -2.18 -3.90
CA ASN A 295 -44.85 -1.95 -4.61
C ASN A 295 -43.67 -1.83 -3.64
N ILE A 296 -42.85 -2.88 -3.58
CA ILE A 296 -41.66 -3.04 -2.71
C ILE A 296 -40.73 -1.82 -2.76
N ILE A 297 -40.54 -1.23 -3.94
CA ILE A 297 -39.68 -0.06 -4.17
C ILE A 297 -40.45 0.95 -5.01
N GLN A 298 -40.51 2.20 -4.55
CA GLN A 298 -41.13 3.32 -5.29
C GLN A 298 -40.18 4.51 -5.32
N MET A 299 -40.04 5.13 -6.50
CA MET A 299 -39.26 6.34 -6.71
C MET A 299 -40.20 7.52 -6.97
N PHE A 300 -40.04 8.58 -6.18
CA PHE A 300 -40.80 9.81 -6.24
C PHE A 300 -39.94 10.91 -6.89
N PRO A 301 -40.20 11.30 -8.15
CA PRO A 301 -39.55 12.46 -8.76
C PRO A 301 -40.06 13.73 -8.08
N LEU A 302 -39.15 14.60 -7.66
CA LEU A 302 -39.50 15.77 -6.86
C LEU A 302 -40.24 16.81 -7.71
N GLN A 303 -41.34 17.34 -7.16
CA GLN A 303 -42.27 18.26 -7.84
C GLN A 303 -41.67 19.67 -7.98
N ASN A 304 -40.93 20.10 -6.95
CA ASN A 304 -40.17 21.34 -6.95
C ASN A 304 -38.67 21.01 -6.85
N GLN A 305 -37.90 21.49 -7.83
CA GLN A 305 -36.45 21.29 -7.94
C GLN A 305 -35.79 22.67 -8.14
N PRO A 306 -35.65 23.47 -7.07
CA PRO A 306 -35.02 24.78 -7.17
C PRO A 306 -33.55 24.65 -7.58
N ALA A 307 -32.97 25.73 -8.10
CA ALA A 307 -31.53 25.85 -8.38
C ALA A 307 -30.67 25.99 -7.08
N LEU A 308 -31.04 25.24 -6.04
CA LEU A 308 -30.40 25.19 -4.73
C LEU A 308 -30.02 23.75 -4.43
N ALA A 309 -28.77 23.54 -4.01
CA ALA A 309 -28.33 22.27 -3.46
C ALA A 309 -28.59 22.23 -1.95
N PHE A 310 -28.95 21.06 -1.44
CA PHE A 310 -29.31 20.83 -0.04
C PHE A 310 -28.34 19.88 0.64
N SER A 311 -28.07 20.15 1.92
CA SER A 311 -27.22 19.32 2.79
C SER A 311 -28.00 18.27 3.59
N ALA A 312 -29.32 18.46 3.76
CA ALA A 312 -30.20 17.46 4.34
C ALA A 312 -31.56 17.37 3.64
N VAL A 313 -32.26 16.26 3.87
CA VAL A 313 -33.65 16.03 3.45
C VAL A 313 -34.48 15.67 4.67
N LYS A 314 -35.62 16.33 4.85
CA LYS A 314 -36.64 15.96 5.83
C LYS A 314 -37.79 15.25 5.14
N VAL A 315 -38.07 14.02 5.56
CA VAL A 315 -39.23 13.23 5.11
C VAL A 315 -40.25 13.22 6.24
N LYS A 316 -41.45 13.73 5.96
CA LYS A 316 -42.55 13.84 6.92
C LYS A 316 -43.69 12.91 6.51
N ILE A 317 -43.96 11.90 7.32
CA ILE A 317 -45.06 10.95 7.16
C ILE A 317 -46.29 11.55 7.85
N SER A 318 -47.39 11.61 7.12
CA SER A 318 -48.65 12.23 7.56
C SER A 318 -49.78 11.22 7.82
N SER A 319 -49.60 9.98 7.35
CA SER A 319 -50.50 8.84 7.58
C SER A 319 -49.77 7.51 7.30
N ASN A 320 -50.36 6.39 7.73
CA ASN A 320 -49.96 5.04 7.37
C ASN A 320 -51.15 4.25 6.75
N TRP A 321 -50.98 2.94 6.57
CA TRP A 321 -51.98 2.07 5.96
C TRP A 321 -52.95 1.39 6.94
N GLY A 322 -53.00 1.85 8.20
CA GLY A 322 -54.05 1.51 9.17
C GLY A 322 -53.56 1.09 10.55
N ASN A 323 -52.25 1.03 10.81
CA ASN A 323 -51.75 0.66 12.13
C ASN A 323 -51.89 1.82 13.13
N SER A 324 -52.57 1.60 14.25
CA SER A 324 -52.80 2.64 15.26
C SER A 324 -51.65 2.82 16.27
N ALA A 325 -50.68 1.91 16.31
CA ALA A 325 -49.60 1.91 17.31
C ALA A 325 -48.29 2.47 16.77
N PHE A 326 -47.88 2.11 15.55
CA PHE A 326 -46.64 2.57 14.95
C PHE A 326 -46.63 2.48 13.43
N THR A 327 -45.72 3.23 12.81
CA THR A 327 -45.38 3.16 11.38
C THR A 327 -43.93 2.75 11.23
N CYS A 328 -43.60 1.84 10.31
CA CYS A 328 -42.23 1.34 10.12
C CYS A 328 -41.64 1.74 8.76
N LEU A 329 -40.44 2.29 8.77
CA LEU A 329 -39.70 2.78 7.62
C LEU A 329 -38.49 1.86 7.38
N TYR A 330 -38.44 1.19 6.22
CA TYR A 330 -37.41 0.16 5.94
C TYR A 330 -36.12 0.74 5.34
N ARG A 331 -36.16 1.35 4.14
CA ARG A 331 -35.01 2.04 3.55
C ARG A 331 -35.45 3.28 2.76
N VAL A 332 -34.78 4.42 3.02
CA VAL A 332 -34.92 5.67 2.28
C VAL A 332 -33.66 5.90 1.46
N ARG A 333 -33.80 6.40 0.23
CA ARG A 333 -32.68 6.72 -0.66
C ARG A 333 -32.87 8.10 -1.27
N VAL A 334 -31.80 8.85 -1.43
CA VAL A 334 -31.86 10.24 -1.93
C VAL A 334 -31.00 10.37 -3.18
N HIS A 335 -31.57 10.87 -4.27
CA HIS A 335 -30.93 10.93 -5.58
C HIS A 335 -30.90 12.35 -6.14
N GLY A 336 -29.74 12.76 -6.67
CA GLY A 336 -29.50 14.11 -7.14
C GLY A 336 -28.23 14.24 -7.98
N SER A 337 -27.79 15.47 -8.21
CA SER A 337 -26.51 15.79 -8.85
C SER A 337 -25.67 16.72 -7.97
N VAL A 338 -24.35 16.57 -8.05
CA VAL A 338 -23.40 17.48 -7.36
C VAL A 338 -23.21 18.77 -8.16
N ALA A 339 -23.26 18.67 -9.49
CA ALA A 339 -23.34 19.82 -10.39
C ALA A 339 -24.78 20.39 -10.40
N PRO A 340 -24.94 21.72 -10.60
CA PRO A 340 -26.26 22.33 -10.77
C PRO A 340 -27.01 21.75 -11.98
N PRO A 341 -28.35 21.80 -11.99
CA PRO A 341 -29.13 21.54 -13.19
C PRO A 341 -28.61 22.41 -14.33
N ARG A 342 -28.34 21.80 -15.48
CA ARG A 342 -28.10 22.58 -16.71
C ARG A 342 -29.43 23.13 -17.16
N GLU A 343 -29.52 24.45 -17.28
CA GLU A 343 -30.62 25.10 -17.98
C GLU A 343 -30.73 24.48 -19.38
N GLN A 344 -31.90 23.92 -19.71
CA GLN A 344 -32.17 23.50 -21.07
C GLN A 344 -32.37 24.77 -21.90
N PRO A 345 -31.61 24.98 -23.00
CA PRO A 345 -31.82 26.15 -23.83
C PRO A 345 -33.24 26.11 -24.39
N HIS A 346 -34.03 27.14 -24.08
CA HIS A 346 -35.41 27.24 -24.53
C HIS A 346 -35.47 27.15 -26.06
N GLN A 347 -36.01 26.04 -26.58
CA GLN A 347 -36.34 25.95 -28.00
C GLN A 347 -37.51 26.90 -28.27
N ASN A 348 -37.22 28.01 -28.96
CA ASN A 348 -38.25 28.97 -29.37
C ASN A 348 -39.32 28.23 -30.22
N PRO A 349 -40.61 28.26 -29.83
CA PRO A 349 -41.66 27.49 -30.50
C PRO A 349 -42.16 28.15 -31.80
N TYR A 350 -41.44 29.14 -32.33
CA TYR A 350 -41.76 29.82 -33.58
C TYR A 350 -40.67 29.53 -34.61
N PRO A 351 -40.99 28.83 -35.72
CA PRO A 351 -40.13 28.85 -36.89
C PRO A 351 -40.15 30.26 -37.51
N GLU A 352 -38.99 30.76 -37.91
CA GLU A 352 -38.93 31.89 -38.84
C GLU A 352 -39.63 31.51 -40.16
N ARG A 353 -40.28 32.50 -40.77
CA ARG A 353 -41.12 32.33 -41.96
C ARG A 353 -40.59 33.19 -43.09
N ASP A 354 -39.61 32.63 -43.79
CA ASP A 354 -39.18 33.07 -45.13
C ASP A 354 -40.29 32.80 -46.17
#